data_AF-A0A2I1H5L7-F1
#
_entry.id   AF-A0A2I1H5L7-F1
#
_cell.length_a   1.000
_cell.length_b   1.000
_cell.length_c   1.000
_cell.angle_alpha   90.00
_cell.angle_beta   90.00
_cell.angle_gamma   90.00
#
_symmetry.space_group_name_H-M   'P 1'
#
loop_
_entity.id
_entity.type
_entity.pdbx_description
1 polymer ?
#
loop_
_entity_poly.entity_id
_entity_poly.type
_entity_poly.pdbx_seq_one_letter_code
_entity_poly.pdbx_strand_id
1 'polypeptide(L)'
;MSSTAVANAALKKLFPNNEKSLISGVHLFGIHLETLKQARENCNQLRPPKLLKPLELCSKTTLNRRQHEFGEKLKQYSQTEGVKIYGEDQVNFKQISYNVKNMDFHINYGSNNNKENEEKLTSIVRVVDQNYIPREGYRALASIESNLEREWAVSNQRHKITRNINQKIPITLINIPINSTQNESVFEDNLNTYSVGITETIQNIKNGGYRSAKDILIYIVPVLILNGILDVNNPIIHLRISGDGRNVGRKIKHVMITMAILDDEQNINKPDYHYTIVLYPGIENYEILEVLMAPFIQELDELKNNGLTINGIIWNFELYFSSDWKFLSICLGFNAANSNYFCPWCQISKHNQDNNQINWRINKKMENILEYPGHNKKPLFYMVPLDHWVPDELHIMLRIWDRLWSLVLAELKEYNQFDNICRDEIIQEMNRIGVNFQFWQERGANTWNHSSLMGDDKLNVLKNFNLNRIFPPSRARKIRDLWDRFNQIYLNIKLKNYDSQQFQFEVEDWLELFLTPDRLIPNSTHTEKGLYKLSEITPYIHVLVCHMSEFMEKHKQWGIKAFSCAPVEKKNHQQVTNFFRQTLKDGGDQRKSAIVEILEFENRMLFYLFDNVKPFISKPKRICIL
;
A
#
# COMPACT_ATOMS: atom_id res chain seq x y z
N MET A 1 36.04 52.08 -73.17
CA MET A 1 34.85 51.42 -73.78
C MET A 1 33.86 51.10 -72.66
N SER A 2 32.56 51.31 -72.84
CA SER A 2 31.57 50.94 -71.82
C SER A 2 31.47 49.42 -71.68
N SER A 3 31.14 48.91 -70.48
CA SER A 3 30.95 47.48 -70.22
C SER A 3 29.95 46.83 -71.19
N THR A 4 28.91 47.58 -71.58
CA THR A 4 27.91 47.17 -72.58
C THR A 4 28.49 47.01 -73.99
N ALA A 5 29.44 47.87 -74.38
CA ALA A 5 30.11 47.77 -75.68
C ALA A 5 31.02 46.54 -75.75
N VAL A 6 31.69 46.20 -74.64
CA VAL A 6 32.56 45.01 -74.54
C VAL A 6 31.73 43.72 -74.56
N ALA A 7 30.58 43.70 -73.88
CA ALA A 7 29.69 42.53 -73.86
C ALA A 7 29.05 42.25 -75.23
N ASN A 8 28.61 43.29 -75.95
CA ASN A 8 28.07 43.15 -77.31
C ASN A 8 29.15 42.71 -78.33
N ALA A 9 30.41 43.15 -78.15
CA ALA A 9 31.53 42.69 -78.97
C ALA A 9 31.85 41.21 -78.74
N ALA A 10 31.78 40.72 -77.49
CA ALA A 10 31.98 39.31 -77.16
C ALA A 10 30.88 38.40 -77.74
N LEU A 11 29.61 38.84 -77.68
CA LEU A 11 28.48 38.09 -78.23
C LEU A 11 28.51 37.97 -79.75
N LYS A 12 28.89 39.04 -80.46
CA LYS A 12 29.11 38.99 -81.92
C LYS A 12 30.23 38.01 -82.31
N LYS A 13 31.22 37.82 -81.45
CA LYS A 13 32.36 36.91 -81.69
C LYS A 13 32.00 35.45 -81.45
N LEU A 14 31.12 35.17 -80.48
CA LEU A 14 30.68 33.82 -80.13
C LEU A 14 29.52 33.31 -81.01
N PHE A 15 28.67 34.21 -81.52
CA PHE A 15 27.49 33.87 -82.31
C PHE A 15 27.32 34.80 -83.52
N PRO A 16 28.12 34.61 -84.60
CA PRO A 16 28.24 35.57 -85.70
C PRO A 16 26.96 35.78 -86.53
N ASN A 17 26.01 34.84 -86.51
CA ASN A 17 24.77 34.92 -87.30
C ASN A 17 23.56 35.46 -86.53
N ASN A 18 23.75 35.95 -85.29
CA ASN A 18 22.64 36.44 -84.47
C ASN A 18 22.51 37.97 -84.57
N GLU A 19 21.89 38.45 -85.66
CA GLU A 19 21.78 39.90 -85.93
C GLU A 19 20.79 40.66 -85.03
N LYS A 20 19.99 39.98 -84.20
CA LYS A 20 18.87 40.60 -83.47
C LYS A 20 19.07 40.85 -81.97
N SER A 21 20.21 40.52 -81.38
CA SER A 21 20.43 40.70 -79.92
C SER A 21 21.47 41.78 -79.62
N LEU A 22 21.05 43.05 -79.62
CA LEU A 22 21.75 44.09 -78.90
C LEU A 22 21.28 44.05 -77.44
N ILE A 23 22.20 43.85 -76.49
CA ILE A 23 21.88 43.92 -75.06
C ILE A 23 21.70 45.40 -74.70
N SER A 24 20.46 45.89 -74.72
CA SER A 24 20.06 47.15 -74.06
C SER A 24 19.07 46.84 -72.95
N GLY A 25 19.36 47.26 -71.72
CA GLY A 25 18.52 47.02 -70.54
C GLY A 25 19.27 46.32 -69.40
N VAL A 26 18.67 46.27 -68.21
CA VAL A 26 19.27 45.65 -67.03
C VAL A 26 19.11 44.13 -67.13
N HIS A 27 20.24 43.43 -67.13
CA HIS A 27 20.30 41.97 -67.19
C HIS A 27 20.83 41.43 -65.86
N LEU A 28 20.19 40.40 -65.33
CA LEU A 28 20.66 39.67 -64.15
C LEU A 28 20.89 38.22 -64.55
N PHE A 29 22.13 37.73 -64.37
CA PHE A 29 22.56 36.38 -64.81
C PHE A 29 22.23 36.06 -66.29
N GLY A 30 22.38 37.04 -67.19
CA GLY A 30 22.18 36.86 -68.62
C GLY A 30 20.71 36.87 -69.08
N ILE A 31 19.75 37.12 -68.19
CA ILE A 31 18.31 37.19 -68.54
C ILE A 31 17.83 38.64 -68.48
N HIS A 32 17.12 39.09 -69.52
CA HIS A 32 16.52 40.42 -69.56
C HIS A 32 15.35 40.51 -68.55
N LEU A 33 15.46 41.42 -67.59
CA LEU A 33 14.52 41.48 -66.46
C LEU A 33 13.08 41.79 -66.88
N GLU A 34 12.89 42.59 -67.92
CA GLU A 34 11.55 42.94 -68.42
C GLU A 34 10.87 41.75 -69.10
N THR A 35 11.66 40.94 -69.82
CA THR A 35 11.20 39.68 -70.42
C THR A 35 10.90 38.64 -69.34
N LEU A 36 11.69 38.59 -68.26
CA LEU A 36 11.41 37.76 -67.09
C LEU A 36 10.13 38.20 -66.37
N LYS A 37 9.88 39.51 -66.28
CA LYS A 37 8.68 40.08 -65.66
C LYS A 37 7.42 39.75 -66.49
N GLN A 38 7.47 39.94 -67.80
CA GLN A 38 6.40 39.56 -68.72
C GLN A 38 6.16 38.04 -68.72
N ALA A 39 7.21 37.22 -68.68
CA ALA A 39 7.07 35.76 -68.57
C ALA A 39 6.44 35.34 -67.23
N ARG A 40 6.77 36.02 -66.11
CA ARG A 40 6.15 35.78 -64.79
C ARG A 40 4.68 36.19 -64.76
N GLU A 41 4.35 37.32 -65.37
CA GLU A 41 2.96 37.81 -65.48
C GLU A 41 2.11 36.86 -66.34
N ASN A 42 2.64 36.39 -67.48
CA ASN A 42 1.97 35.39 -68.32
C ASN A 42 1.85 34.00 -67.63
N CYS A 43 2.85 33.59 -66.84
CA CYS A 43 2.77 32.35 -66.05
C CYS A 43 1.74 32.41 -64.92
N ASN A 44 1.40 33.59 -64.40
CA ASN A 44 0.42 33.73 -63.33
C ASN A 44 -1.03 33.68 -63.86
N GLN A 45 -1.28 34.07 -65.12
CA GLN A 45 -2.60 34.02 -65.75
C GLN A 45 -2.98 32.61 -66.25
N LEU A 46 -1.99 31.75 -66.52
CA LEU A 46 -2.18 30.37 -67.03
C LEU A 46 -2.05 29.27 -65.97
N ARG A 47 -1.94 29.59 -64.67
CA ARG A 47 -1.93 28.57 -63.63
C ARG A 47 -3.34 28.01 -63.43
N PRO A 48 -3.62 26.73 -63.75
CA PRO A 48 -4.83 26.10 -63.28
C PRO A 48 -4.89 26.22 -61.74
N PRO A 49 -6.08 26.23 -61.12
CA PRO A 49 -6.19 26.25 -59.67
C PRO A 49 -5.27 25.16 -59.11
N LYS A 50 -4.35 25.52 -58.21
CA LYS A 50 -3.35 24.60 -57.65
C LYS A 50 -4.08 23.36 -57.14
N LEU A 51 -4.03 22.28 -57.90
CA LEU A 51 -4.65 21.02 -57.50
C LEU A 51 -3.93 20.57 -56.23
N LEU A 52 -4.67 20.50 -55.12
CA LEU A 52 -4.09 20.11 -53.85
C LEU A 52 -3.56 18.69 -53.99
N LYS A 53 -2.25 18.50 -53.76
CA LYS A 53 -1.66 17.16 -53.71
C LYS A 53 -2.46 16.25 -52.77
N PRO A 54 -2.75 15.00 -53.15
CA PRO A 54 -3.30 13.98 -52.26
C PRO A 54 -2.47 13.89 -50.96
N LEU A 55 -3.12 13.58 -49.83
CA LEU A 55 -2.44 13.54 -48.52
C LEU A 55 -1.26 12.56 -48.51
N GLU A 56 -1.37 11.42 -49.18
CA GLU A 56 -0.31 10.41 -49.31
C GLU A 56 0.99 10.94 -49.94
N LEU A 57 0.89 12.02 -50.73
CA LEU A 57 1.99 12.66 -51.45
C LEU A 57 2.41 13.99 -50.81
N CYS A 58 1.88 14.33 -49.63
CA CYS A 58 2.21 15.56 -48.91
C CYS A 58 3.41 15.36 -47.98
N SER A 59 4.28 16.37 -47.93
CA SER A 59 5.27 16.47 -46.86
C SER A 59 4.59 16.75 -45.52
N LYS A 60 5.24 16.37 -44.41
CA LYS A 60 4.77 16.63 -43.04
C LYS A 60 4.47 18.12 -42.80
N THR A 61 5.31 19.01 -43.33
CA THR A 61 5.10 20.48 -43.28
C THR A 61 3.86 20.94 -44.05
N THR A 62 3.60 20.37 -45.23
CA THR A 62 2.40 20.69 -46.02
C THR A 62 1.14 20.23 -45.30
N LEU A 63 1.19 19.04 -44.70
CA LEU A 63 0.10 18.47 -43.90
C LEU A 63 -0.23 19.36 -42.70
N ASN A 64 0.78 19.74 -41.92
CA ASN A 64 0.63 20.62 -40.75
C ASN A 64 0.02 21.97 -41.13
N ARG A 65 0.45 22.56 -42.25
CA ARG A 65 -0.11 23.83 -42.73
C ARG A 65 -1.60 23.71 -43.06
N ARG A 66 -2.00 22.62 -43.74
CA ARG A 66 -3.41 22.36 -44.06
C ARG A 66 -4.24 22.14 -42.80
N GLN A 67 -3.73 21.38 -41.83
CA GLN A 67 -4.39 21.19 -40.54
C GLN A 67 -4.59 22.50 -39.80
N HIS A 68 -3.56 23.35 -39.75
CA HIS A 68 -3.64 24.65 -39.09
C HIS A 68 -4.69 25.57 -39.75
N GLU A 69 -4.70 25.65 -41.08
CA GLU A 69 -5.66 26.47 -41.82
C GLU A 69 -7.10 25.98 -41.61
N PHE A 70 -7.31 24.67 -41.68
CA PHE A 70 -8.61 24.06 -41.40
C PHE A 70 -9.05 24.31 -39.96
N GLY A 71 -8.11 24.16 -39.02
CA GLY A 71 -8.35 24.36 -37.60
C GLY A 71 -8.82 25.77 -37.29
N GLU A 72 -8.10 26.78 -37.76
CA GLU A 72 -8.43 28.20 -37.53
C GLU A 72 -9.80 28.59 -38.08
N LYS A 73 -10.13 28.13 -39.30
CA LYS A 73 -11.45 28.38 -39.91
C LYS A 73 -12.58 27.79 -39.08
N LEU A 74 -12.42 26.56 -38.58
CA LEU A 74 -13.40 25.92 -37.70
C LEU A 74 -13.57 26.66 -36.38
N LYS A 75 -12.46 27.10 -35.76
CA LYS A 75 -12.50 27.86 -34.51
C LYS A 75 -13.31 29.14 -34.67
N GLN A 76 -13.03 29.92 -35.71
CA GLN A 76 -13.76 31.16 -36.01
C GLN A 76 -15.25 30.89 -36.22
N TYR A 77 -15.60 29.90 -37.05
CA TYR A 77 -16.98 29.52 -37.30
C TYR A 77 -17.72 29.13 -36.01
N SER A 78 -17.10 28.26 -35.19
CA SER A 78 -17.69 27.80 -33.94
C SER A 78 -17.95 28.93 -32.94
N GLN A 79 -17.10 29.94 -32.91
CA GLN A 79 -17.27 31.12 -32.06
C GLN A 79 -18.44 31.98 -32.54
N THR A 80 -18.54 32.20 -33.86
CA THR A 80 -19.65 32.99 -34.44
C THR A 80 -21.00 32.33 -34.23
N GLU A 81 -21.12 31.03 -34.48
CA GLU A 81 -22.36 30.29 -34.25
C GLU A 81 -22.66 30.10 -32.76
N GLY A 82 -21.62 29.94 -31.94
CA GLY A 82 -21.74 29.82 -30.50
C GLY A 82 -22.49 31.00 -29.87
N VAL A 83 -22.16 32.23 -30.27
CA VAL A 83 -22.85 33.45 -29.80
C VAL A 83 -24.34 33.45 -30.16
N LYS A 84 -24.72 32.88 -31.31
CA LYS A 84 -26.13 32.81 -31.73
C LYS A 84 -26.95 31.83 -30.90
N ILE A 85 -26.33 30.73 -30.45
CA ILE A 85 -27.01 29.64 -29.73
C ILE A 85 -26.98 29.86 -28.22
N TYR A 86 -25.83 30.28 -27.68
CA TYR A 86 -25.59 30.39 -26.24
C TYR A 86 -25.63 31.85 -25.74
N GLY A 87 -25.86 32.83 -26.63
CA GLY A 87 -26.06 34.23 -26.25
C GLY A 87 -24.78 34.88 -25.71
N GLU A 88 -24.85 35.39 -24.48
CA GLU A 88 -23.72 36.03 -23.79
C GLU A 88 -22.68 35.02 -23.27
N ASP A 89 -23.03 33.72 -23.21
CA ASP A 89 -22.12 32.68 -22.75
C ASP A 89 -21.01 32.41 -23.79
N GLN A 90 -19.75 32.56 -23.37
CA GLN A 90 -18.60 32.37 -24.25
C GLN A 90 -18.39 30.89 -24.62
N VAL A 91 -18.55 30.56 -25.91
CA VAL A 91 -18.24 29.22 -26.43
C VAL A 91 -16.74 29.05 -26.65
N ASN A 92 -16.13 28.19 -25.85
CA ASN A 92 -14.72 27.83 -25.95
C ASN A 92 -14.53 26.51 -26.69
N PHE A 93 -14.11 26.59 -27.96
CA PHE A 93 -13.77 25.42 -28.75
C PHE A 93 -12.45 24.81 -28.26
N LYS A 94 -12.48 23.58 -27.73
CA LYS A 94 -11.32 22.96 -27.04
C LYS A 94 -10.51 22.02 -27.93
N GLN A 95 -11.18 21.09 -28.62
CA GLN A 95 -10.54 20.06 -29.44
C GLN A 95 -11.50 19.60 -30.55
N ILE A 96 -10.93 19.19 -31.69
CA ILE A 96 -11.65 18.46 -32.73
C ILE A 96 -10.87 17.23 -33.16
N SER A 97 -11.61 16.16 -33.42
CA SER A 97 -11.11 14.90 -33.98
C SER A 97 -11.84 14.66 -35.31
N TYR A 98 -11.11 14.43 -36.38
CA TYR A 98 -11.68 14.24 -37.72
C TYR A 98 -10.82 13.29 -38.56
N ASN A 99 -11.44 12.63 -39.53
CA ASN A 99 -10.77 11.70 -40.43
C ASN A 99 -10.73 12.27 -41.86
N VAL A 100 -9.62 12.09 -42.57
CA VAL A 100 -9.55 12.32 -44.01
C VAL A 100 -8.89 11.12 -44.68
N LYS A 101 -9.64 10.38 -45.50
CA LYS A 101 -9.15 9.19 -46.23
C LYS A 101 -8.45 8.17 -45.31
N ASN A 102 -9.08 7.83 -44.20
CA ASN A 102 -8.57 6.90 -43.18
C ASN A 102 -7.34 7.41 -42.40
N MET A 103 -7.02 8.70 -42.50
CA MET A 103 -6.05 9.35 -41.60
C MET A 103 -6.79 10.17 -40.55
N ASP A 104 -6.63 9.79 -39.29
CA ASP A 104 -7.17 10.54 -38.16
C ASP A 104 -6.30 11.73 -37.80
N PHE A 105 -6.97 12.86 -37.57
CA PHE A 105 -6.38 14.11 -37.16
C PHE A 105 -7.03 14.58 -35.87
N HIS A 106 -6.22 15.22 -35.03
CA HIS A 106 -6.65 15.88 -33.81
C HIS A 106 -6.06 17.28 -33.77
N ILE A 107 -6.90 18.29 -33.53
CA ILE A 107 -6.47 19.68 -33.32
C ILE A 107 -6.96 20.12 -31.94
N ASN A 108 -6.04 20.64 -31.13
CA ASN A 108 -6.31 21.21 -29.82
C ASN A 108 -6.16 22.73 -29.90
N TYR A 109 -7.15 23.45 -29.37
CA TYR A 109 -7.27 24.91 -29.51
C TYR A 109 -7.03 25.69 -28.22
N GLY A 110 -6.90 24.99 -27.09
CA GLY A 110 -6.62 25.59 -25.80
C GLY A 110 -5.18 26.11 -25.70
N SER A 111 -4.98 27.17 -24.90
CA SER A 111 -3.66 27.43 -24.32
C SER A 111 -3.25 26.20 -23.49
N ASN A 112 -1.96 25.87 -23.50
CA ASN A 112 -1.41 24.96 -22.48
C ASN A 112 -1.59 25.65 -21.12
N ASN A 113 -2.77 25.55 -20.52
CA ASN A 113 -2.97 25.89 -19.12
C ASN A 113 -2.19 24.84 -18.34
N ASN A 114 -0.90 25.12 -18.12
CA ASN A 114 0.05 24.17 -17.55
C ASN A 114 -0.50 23.56 -16.25
N LYS A 115 -1.27 24.34 -15.47
CA LYS A 115 -1.88 23.90 -14.22
C LYS A 115 -2.99 22.86 -14.39
N GLU A 116 -3.99 23.09 -15.26
CA GLU A 116 -5.07 22.12 -15.50
C GLU A 116 -4.54 20.83 -16.13
N ASN A 117 -3.59 20.94 -17.05
CA ASN A 117 -2.93 19.78 -17.64
C ASN A 117 -2.10 19.01 -16.61
N GLU A 118 -1.42 19.72 -15.70
CA GLU A 118 -0.68 19.10 -14.61
C GLU A 118 -1.61 18.40 -13.60
N GLU A 119 -2.75 19.00 -13.25
CA GLU A 119 -3.78 18.38 -12.40
C GLU A 119 -4.37 17.14 -13.08
N LYS A 120 -4.64 17.19 -14.39
CA LYS A 120 -5.09 16.04 -15.18
C LYS A 120 -4.06 14.91 -15.15
N LEU A 121 -2.80 15.22 -15.46
CA LEU A 121 -1.72 14.23 -15.44
C LEU A 121 -1.52 13.64 -14.04
N THR A 122 -1.58 14.47 -13.00
CA THR A 122 -1.46 14.02 -11.61
C THR A 122 -2.59 13.05 -11.22
N SER A 123 -3.82 13.34 -11.67
CA SER A 123 -4.97 12.46 -11.49
C SER A 123 -4.80 11.12 -12.23
N ILE A 124 -4.27 11.14 -13.46
CA ILE A 124 -3.96 9.93 -14.22
C ILE A 124 -2.90 9.10 -13.49
N VAL A 125 -1.81 9.72 -13.02
CA VAL A 125 -0.77 9.02 -12.26
C VAL A 125 -1.35 8.39 -11.00
N ARG A 126 -2.20 9.11 -10.25
CA ARG A 126 -2.91 8.56 -9.08
C ARG A 126 -3.69 7.30 -9.43
N VAL A 127 -4.49 7.33 -10.49
CA VAL A 127 -5.30 6.17 -10.93
C VAL A 127 -4.41 5.00 -11.36
N VAL A 128 -3.33 5.27 -12.09
CA VAL A 128 -2.36 4.26 -12.52
C VAL A 128 -1.72 3.57 -11.32
N ASP A 129 -1.26 4.35 -10.34
CA ASP A 129 -0.60 3.82 -9.14
C ASP A 129 -1.58 3.02 -8.26
N GLN A 130 -2.78 3.58 -7.98
CA GLN A 130 -3.78 2.93 -7.12
C GLN A 130 -4.34 1.63 -7.70
N ASN A 131 -4.38 1.51 -9.04
CA ASN A 131 -4.92 0.34 -9.73
C ASN A 131 -3.84 -0.60 -10.27
N TYR A 132 -2.57 -0.34 -9.96
CA TYR A 132 -1.45 -1.18 -10.43
C TYR A 132 -1.41 -1.35 -11.96
N ILE A 133 -1.72 -0.28 -12.71
CA ILE A 133 -1.74 -0.34 -14.17
C ILE A 133 -0.28 -0.37 -14.65
N PRO A 134 0.17 -1.47 -15.28
CA PRO A 134 1.54 -1.56 -15.77
C PRO A 134 1.74 -0.61 -16.94
N ARG A 135 3.00 -0.24 -17.21
CA ARG A 135 3.35 0.69 -18.28
C ARG A 135 2.78 0.25 -19.63
N GLU A 136 2.92 -1.03 -19.97
CA GLU A 136 2.38 -1.60 -21.20
C GLU A 136 0.86 -1.59 -21.23
N GLY A 137 0.22 -1.89 -20.09
CA GLY A 137 -1.23 -1.80 -19.94
C GLY A 137 -1.76 -0.39 -20.19
N TYR A 138 -1.08 0.63 -19.64
CA TYR A 138 -1.44 2.02 -19.90
C TYR A 138 -1.20 2.41 -21.36
N ARG A 139 -0.10 1.96 -22.00
CA ARG A 139 0.15 2.20 -23.44
C ARG A 139 -0.96 1.63 -24.31
N ALA A 140 -1.41 0.40 -24.02
CA ALA A 140 -2.51 -0.23 -24.74
C ALA A 140 -3.84 0.53 -24.54
N LEU A 141 -4.13 1.00 -23.31
CA LEU A 141 -5.30 1.84 -23.06
C LEU A 141 -5.24 3.16 -23.83
N ALA A 142 -4.08 3.82 -23.83
CA ALA A 142 -3.87 5.08 -24.55
C ALA A 142 -3.86 4.93 -26.07
N SER A 143 -3.63 3.72 -26.61
CA SER A 143 -3.79 3.47 -28.05
C SER A 143 -5.25 3.23 -28.45
N ILE A 144 -6.11 2.82 -27.52
CA ILE A 144 -7.55 2.62 -27.76
C ILE A 144 -8.31 3.93 -27.60
N GLU A 145 -7.98 4.74 -26.59
CA GLU A 145 -8.64 6.02 -26.31
C GLU A 145 -7.71 7.19 -26.59
N SER A 146 -7.96 7.91 -27.70
CA SER A 146 -7.08 8.99 -28.18
C SER A 146 -7.03 10.22 -27.26
N ASN A 147 -7.99 10.37 -26.33
CA ASN A 147 -8.02 11.47 -25.36
C ASN A 147 -7.13 11.24 -24.13
N LEU A 148 -6.57 10.04 -23.96
CA LEU A 148 -5.61 9.75 -22.91
C LEU A 148 -4.25 10.36 -23.23
N GLU A 149 -3.58 10.85 -22.19
CA GLU A 149 -2.22 11.38 -22.33
C GLU A 149 -1.25 10.26 -22.68
N ARG A 150 -0.23 10.58 -23.48
CA ARG A 150 0.79 9.61 -23.87
C ARG A 150 1.53 9.09 -22.65
N GLU A 151 1.92 7.81 -22.68
CA GLU A 151 2.60 7.15 -21.57
C GLU A 151 3.83 7.91 -21.07
N TRP A 152 4.66 8.47 -21.95
CA TRP A 152 5.86 9.21 -21.54
C TRP A 152 5.51 10.47 -20.72
N ALA A 153 4.37 11.12 -20.97
CA ALA A 153 3.94 12.29 -20.22
C ALA A 153 3.49 11.90 -18.80
N VAL A 154 2.77 10.79 -18.68
CA VAL A 154 2.36 10.20 -17.39
C VAL A 154 3.59 9.74 -16.60
N SER A 155 4.54 9.07 -17.25
CA SER A 155 5.80 8.65 -16.63
C SER A 155 6.62 9.86 -16.13
N ASN A 156 6.74 10.91 -16.94
CA ASN A 156 7.43 12.15 -16.54
C ASN A 156 6.75 12.81 -15.34
N GLN A 157 5.42 12.88 -15.31
CA GLN A 157 4.69 13.42 -14.17
C GLN A 157 4.87 12.56 -12.92
N ARG A 158 4.85 11.23 -13.05
CA ARG A 158 5.15 10.31 -11.94
C ARG A 158 6.54 10.55 -11.36
N HIS A 159 7.56 10.71 -12.20
CA HIS A 159 8.91 11.06 -11.74
C HIS A 159 8.96 12.44 -11.06
N LYS A 160 8.23 13.43 -11.58
CA LYS A 160 8.14 14.77 -10.96
C LYS A 160 7.53 14.68 -9.55
N ILE A 161 6.40 13.97 -9.42
CA ILE A 161 5.76 13.75 -8.12
C ILE A 161 6.71 13.03 -7.17
N THR A 162 7.32 11.91 -7.59
CA THR A 162 8.29 11.16 -6.77
C THR A 162 9.44 12.04 -6.28
N ARG A 163 10.05 12.85 -7.14
CA ARG A 163 11.14 13.75 -6.74
C ARG A 163 10.66 14.79 -5.72
N ASN A 164 9.50 15.41 -5.95
CA ASN A 164 8.96 16.43 -5.07
C ASN A 164 8.63 15.88 -3.68
N ILE A 165 8.00 14.70 -3.60
CA ILE A 165 7.65 14.12 -2.31
C ILE A 165 8.88 13.57 -1.58
N ASN A 166 9.84 12.98 -2.30
CA ASN A 166 11.10 12.50 -1.69
C ASN A 166 12.00 13.63 -1.21
N GLN A 167 11.82 14.87 -1.69
CA GLN A 167 12.47 16.05 -1.10
C GLN A 167 11.88 16.43 0.26
N LYS A 168 10.58 16.18 0.45
CA LYS A 168 9.88 16.45 1.72
C LYS A 168 10.04 15.30 2.72
N ILE A 169 10.02 14.06 2.23
CA ILE A 169 10.18 12.84 3.01
C ILE A 169 11.27 11.99 2.35
N PRO A 170 12.56 12.27 2.63
CA PRO A 170 13.68 11.53 2.09
C PRO A 170 13.63 10.05 2.47
N ILE A 171 14.11 9.20 1.57
CA ILE A 171 14.33 7.78 1.82
C ILE A 171 15.82 7.55 1.99
N THR A 172 16.23 7.19 3.20
CA THR A 172 17.62 6.86 3.53
C THR A 172 17.82 5.35 3.45
N LEU A 173 18.93 4.92 2.85
CA LEU A 173 19.31 3.51 2.83
C LEU A 173 20.07 3.16 4.12
N ILE A 174 19.66 2.08 4.79
CA ILE A 174 20.33 1.54 5.96
C ILE A 174 20.94 0.19 5.61
N ASN A 175 22.24 0.02 5.86
CA ASN A 175 22.93 -1.24 5.62
C ASN A 175 22.54 -2.28 6.67
N ILE A 176 22.13 -3.47 6.22
CA ILE A 176 21.83 -4.57 7.13
C ILE A 176 23.15 -5.19 7.62
N PRO A 177 23.36 -5.35 8.95
CA PRO A 177 24.55 -6.00 9.48
C PRO A 177 24.70 -7.41 8.94
N ILE A 178 25.88 -7.74 8.39
CA ILE A 178 26.21 -9.11 7.99
C ILE A 178 26.73 -9.83 9.23
N ASN A 179 25.86 -10.54 9.95
CA ASN A 179 26.33 -11.47 10.97
C ASN A 179 26.88 -12.73 10.26
N SER A 180 28.18 -12.98 10.41
CA SER A 180 28.93 -14.12 9.84
C SER A 180 28.46 -15.52 10.29
N THR A 181 27.38 -15.60 11.07
CA THR A 181 26.84 -16.83 11.67
C THR A 181 25.44 -17.23 11.19
N GLN A 182 24.80 -16.45 10.31
CA GLN A 182 23.58 -16.92 9.62
C GLN A 182 23.94 -17.53 8.27
N ASN A 183 24.09 -18.85 8.26
CA ASN A 183 24.17 -19.74 7.10
C ASN A 183 24.19 -19.02 5.74
N GLU A 184 25.38 -18.93 5.15
CA GLU A 184 25.62 -18.48 3.78
C GLU A 184 24.63 -19.11 2.78
N SER A 185 24.10 -20.31 3.08
CA SER A 185 23.11 -21.01 2.27
C SER A 185 21.73 -20.35 2.11
N VAL A 186 21.27 -19.45 2.99
CA VAL A 186 19.95 -18.79 2.83
C VAL A 186 20.05 -17.53 1.95
N PHE A 187 21.21 -16.87 1.96
CA PHE A 187 21.46 -15.69 1.14
C PHE A 187 22.01 -16.04 -0.25
N GLU A 188 22.84 -17.09 -0.40
CA GLU A 188 23.32 -17.57 -1.70
C GLU A 188 22.19 -18.11 -2.59
N ASP A 189 21.21 -18.78 -1.98
CA ASP A 189 20.08 -19.39 -2.68
C ASP A 189 19.06 -18.38 -3.25
N ASN A 190 19.14 -17.12 -2.81
CA ASN A 190 18.39 -15.98 -3.34
C ASN A 190 19.13 -15.29 -4.50
N LEU A 191 20.43 -15.55 -4.67
CA LEU A 191 21.31 -14.84 -5.63
C LEU A 191 21.43 -15.54 -6.98
N ASN A 192 21.26 -16.87 -7.05
CA ASN A 192 21.46 -17.65 -8.28
C ASN A 192 20.40 -17.47 -9.39
N THR A 193 19.46 -16.52 -9.26
CA THR A 193 18.51 -16.17 -10.33
C THR A 193 18.99 -15.02 -11.21
N TYR A 194 20.07 -14.33 -10.83
CA TYR A 194 20.61 -13.20 -11.58
C TYR A 194 21.93 -13.62 -12.21
N SER A 195 21.93 -13.81 -13.53
CA SER A 195 23.11 -14.15 -14.31
C SER A 195 24.22 -13.12 -14.09
N VAL A 196 25.40 -13.65 -13.75
CA VAL A 196 26.75 -13.08 -13.72
C VAL A 196 26.87 -11.66 -14.30
N GLY A 197 27.17 -10.70 -13.41
CA GLY A 197 27.79 -9.44 -13.82
C GLY A 197 27.41 -8.17 -13.06
N ILE A 198 27.15 -8.15 -11.74
CA ILE A 198 26.99 -6.85 -11.04
C ILE A 198 27.38 -6.91 -9.56
N THR A 199 28.55 -6.37 -9.21
CA THR A 199 29.00 -6.18 -7.81
C THR A 199 28.28 -5.01 -7.10
N GLU A 200 27.83 -3.98 -7.82
CA GLU A 200 27.06 -2.84 -7.25
C GLU A 200 25.59 -3.19 -6.95
N THR A 201 24.91 -3.99 -7.78
CA THR A 201 23.50 -4.37 -7.54
C THR A 201 23.35 -5.27 -6.32
N ILE A 202 24.38 -6.04 -5.94
CA ILE A 202 24.38 -6.90 -4.76
C ILE A 202 24.41 -6.08 -3.46
N GLN A 203 25.01 -4.89 -3.44
CA GLN A 203 24.99 -4.00 -2.27
C GLN A 203 23.60 -3.35 -2.09
N ASN A 204 22.92 -2.96 -3.17
CA ASN A 204 21.60 -2.33 -3.09
C ASN A 204 20.47 -3.30 -2.65
N ILE A 205 20.62 -4.61 -2.87
CA ILE A 205 19.65 -5.64 -2.44
C ILE A 205 19.73 -5.90 -0.92
N LYS A 206 20.85 -5.55 -0.26
CA LYS A 206 21.08 -5.79 1.17
C LYS A 206 20.74 -4.61 2.08
N ASN A 207 20.13 -3.55 1.53
CA ASN A 207 19.85 -2.34 2.28
C ASN A 207 18.36 -2.23 2.61
N GLY A 208 18.06 -1.94 3.88
CA GLY A 208 16.76 -1.44 4.30
C GLY A 208 16.55 0.00 3.85
N GLY A 209 15.31 0.43 3.85
CA GLY A 209 14.91 1.81 3.62
C GLY A 209 14.30 2.40 4.88
N TYR A 210 14.61 3.68 5.12
CA TYR A 210 14.16 4.46 6.25
C TYR A 210 13.53 5.76 5.78
N ARG A 211 12.42 6.15 6.41
CA ARG A 211 11.79 7.47 6.28
C ARG A 211 11.71 8.09 7.67
N SER A 212 12.14 9.34 7.83
CA SER A 212 12.04 10.02 9.12
C SER A 212 10.58 10.14 9.56
N ALA A 213 10.32 9.81 10.83
CA ALA A 213 9.02 10.01 11.44
C ALA A 213 8.72 11.51 11.53
N LYS A 214 9.73 12.34 11.85
CA LYS A 214 9.58 13.80 11.89
C LYS A 214 9.19 14.38 10.54
N ASP A 215 9.84 13.96 9.45
CA ASP A 215 9.52 14.47 8.10
C ASP A 215 8.09 14.10 7.69
N ILE A 216 7.65 12.87 7.99
CA ILE A 216 6.26 12.44 7.75
C ILE A 216 5.30 13.31 8.58
N LEU A 217 5.58 13.52 9.87
CA LEU A 217 4.73 14.33 10.75
C LEU A 217 4.63 15.79 10.28
N ILE A 218 5.76 16.41 9.95
CA ILE A 218 5.82 17.78 9.39
C ILE A 218 4.94 17.89 8.13
N TYR A 219 4.92 16.84 7.31
CA TYR A 219 4.14 16.81 6.09
C TYR A 219 2.63 16.63 6.32
N ILE A 220 2.22 15.74 7.23
CA ILE A 220 0.79 15.38 7.39
C ILE A 220 0.05 16.21 8.44
N VAL A 221 0.70 16.65 9.52
CA VAL A 221 0.05 17.36 10.65
C VAL A 221 -0.68 18.63 10.20
N PRO A 222 -0.13 19.48 9.30
CA PRO A 222 -0.85 20.66 8.83
C PRO A 222 -2.23 20.33 8.23
N VAL A 223 -2.34 19.22 7.49
CA VAL A 223 -3.60 18.80 6.88
C VAL A 223 -4.55 18.21 7.93
N LEU A 224 -4.03 17.49 8.92
CA LEU A 224 -4.84 16.97 10.02
C LEU A 224 -5.44 18.10 10.87
N ILE A 225 -4.72 19.20 11.07
CA ILE A 225 -5.24 20.43 11.70
C ILE A 225 -6.36 21.03 10.85
N LEU A 226 -6.15 21.18 9.53
CA LEU A 226 -7.16 21.73 8.62
C LEU A 226 -8.44 20.88 8.58
N ASN A 227 -8.31 19.57 8.74
CA ASN A 227 -9.44 18.65 8.80
C ASN A 227 -10.11 18.57 10.18
N GLY A 228 -9.62 19.31 11.17
CA GLY A 228 -10.15 19.31 12.54
C GLY A 228 -9.89 18.01 13.32
N ILE A 229 -8.91 17.20 12.87
CA ILE A 229 -8.50 15.96 13.56
C ILE A 229 -7.60 16.29 14.75
N LEU A 230 -6.69 17.25 14.56
CA LEU A 230 -5.78 17.71 15.62
C LEU A 230 -6.18 19.11 16.09
N ASP A 231 -6.26 19.31 17.40
CA ASP A 231 -6.60 20.58 18.02
C ASP A 231 -5.35 21.38 18.39
N VAL A 232 -5.21 22.57 17.84
CA VAL A 232 -4.09 23.49 18.13
C VAL A 232 -4.08 23.98 19.59
N ASN A 233 -5.22 23.95 20.28
CA ASN A 233 -5.32 24.32 21.69
C ASN A 233 -4.93 23.18 22.63
N ASN A 234 -4.86 21.95 22.11
CA ASN A 234 -4.39 20.77 22.83
C ASN A 234 -3.34 20.04 21.98
N PRO A 235 -2.09 20.57 21.91
CA PRO A 235 -1.09 20.11 20.97
C PRO A 235 -0.41 18.82 21.42
N ILE A 236 -1.19 17.73 21.54
CA ILE A 236 -0.73 16.38 21.88
C ILE A 236 -1.11 15.45 20.73
N ILE A 237 -0.15 14.68 20.22
CA ILE A 237 -0.36 13.65 19.20
C ILE A 237 -0.09 12.29 19.81
N HIS A 238 -1.00 11.34 19.59
CA HIS A 238 -0.90 9.99 20.10
C HIS A 238 -0.40 9.07 18.99
N LEU A 239 0.87 8.67 19.06
CA LEU A 239 1.51 7.84 18.06
C LEU A 239 1.49 6.37 18.45
N ARG A 240 0.95 5.55 17.55
CA ARG A 240 0.98 4.10 17.64
C ARG A 240 2.09 3.55 16.75
N ILE A 241 3.00 2.79 17.35
CA ILE A 241 4.05 2.06 16.67
C ILE A 241 3.62 0.60 16.50
N SER A 242 3.96 0.02 15.35
CA SER A 242 3.73 -1.39 15.07
C SER A 242 4.81 -1.94 14.15
N GLY A 243 4.83 -3.26 13.98
CA GLY A 243 5.65 -3.91 12.98
C GLY A 243 5.22 -5.36 12.79
N ASP A 244 5.61 -5.92 11.65
CA ASP A 244 5.31 -7.30 11.27
C ASP A 244 6.33 -7.79 10.24
N GLY A 245 6.64 -9.09 10.31
CA GLY A 245 7.50 -9.78 9.37
C GLY A 245 6.71 -10.67 8.42
N ARG A 246 6.96 -10.54 7.10
CA ARG A 246 6.21 -11.26 6.09
C ARG A 246 7.09 -11.90 5.02
N ASN A 247 6.75 -13.13 4.65
CA ASN A 247 7.28 -13.77 3.44
C ASN A 247 6.74 -13.03 2.21
N VAL A 248 7.63 -12.43 1.43
CA VAL A 248 7.28 -11.77 0.16
C VAL A 248 7.40 -12.74 -0.99
N GLY A 249 8.39 -13.62 -0.99
CA GLY A 249 8.53 -14.72 -1.96
C GLY A 249 8.77 -16.06 -1.27
N ARG A 250 9.12 -17.09 -2.04
CA ARG A 250 9.48 -18.40 -1.47
C ARG A 250 10.69 -18.34 -0.53
N LYS A 251 11.63 -17.43 -0.79
CA LYS A 251 12.90 -17.30 -0.07
C LYS A 251 13.18 -15.87 0.44
N ILE A 252 12.34 -14.90 0.10
CA ILE A 252 12.50 -13.49 0.47
C ILE A 252 11.51 -13.16 1.58
N LYS A 253 12.02 -12.61 2.67
CA LYS A 253 11.25 -12.11 3.80
C LYS A 253 11.52 -10.63 3.96
N HIS A 254 10.48 -9.84 4.24
CA HIS A 254 10.62 -8.45 4.62
C HIS A 254 10.13 -8.26 6.04
N VAL A 255 10.69 -7.27 6.72
CA VAL A 255 10.20 -6.77 8.00
C VAL A 255 9.86 -5.31 7.84
N MET A 256 8.67 -4.94 8.30
CA MET A 256 8.12 -3.60 8.21
C MET A 256 7.85 -3.06 9.60
N ILE A 257 8.25 -1.82 9.85
CA ILE A 257 7.89 -1.04 11.05
C ILE A 257 7.06 0.15 10.59
N THR A 258 5.95 0.41 11.25
CA THR A 258 5.03 1.50 10.92
C THR A 258 4.73 2.38 12.12
N MET A 259 4.31 3.61 11.84
CA MET A 259 3.65 4.48 12.82
C MET A 259 2.27 4.90 12.31
N ALA A 260 1.33 5.13 13.21
CA ALA A 260 0.00 5.68 12.91
C ALA A 260 -0.39 6.72 13.97
N ILE A 261 -1.28 7.64 13.61
CA ILE A 261 -1.82 8.66 14.52
C ILE A 261 -3.17 8.16 15.05
N LEU A 262 -3.25 7.89 16.36
CA LEU A 262 -4.48 7.39 17.00
C LEU A 262 -5.61 8.43 16.95
N ASP A 263 -5.27 9.72 16.97
CA ASP A 263 -6.23 10.83 16.88
C ASP A 263 -7.07 10.78 15.60
N ASP A 264 -6.55 10.19 14.50
CA ASP A 264 -7.31 9.96 13.28
C ASP A 264 -8.15 8.66 13.35
N GLU A 265 -9.10 8.65 14.29
CA GLU A 265 -9.91 7.46 14.62
C GLU A 265 -10.65 6.86 13.41
N GLN A 266 -11.09 7.72 12.49
CA GLN A 266 -11.83 7.29 11.30
C GLN A 266 -10.96 6.49 10.33
N ASN A 267 -9.66 6.77 10.32
CA ASN A 267 -8.73 6.20 9.37
C ASN A 267 -7.74 5.21 9.99
N ILE A 268 -7.64 5.09 11.32
CA ILE A 268 -6.70 4.19 12.00
C ILE A 268 -6.81 2.71 11.56
N ASN A 269 -7.98 2.30 11.05
CA ASN A 269 -8.22 0.94 10.55
C ASN A 269 -7.84 0.75 9.07
N LYS A 270 -7.33 1.80 8.39
CA LYS A 270 -6.95 1.78 6.97
C LYS A 270 -5.43 1.63 6.85
N PRO A 271 -4.92 0.71 6.00
CA PRO A 271 -3.48 0.46 5.86
C PRO A 271 -2.69 1.68 5.36
N ASP A 272 -3.34 2.58 4.61
CA ASP A 272 -2.69 3.78 4.05
C ASP A 272 -2.32 4.82 5.13
N TYR A 273 -2.89 4.72 6.33
CA TYR A 273 -2.64 5.60 7.49
C TYR A 273 -1.67 4.98 8.51
N HIS A 274 -1.13 3.81 8.19
CA HIS A 274 0.01 3.21 8.90
C HIS A 274 1.26 3.51 8.07
N TYR A 275 2.01 4.53 8.44
CA TYR A 275 3.15 5.03 7.68
C TYR A 275 4.38 4.17 7.94
N THR A 276 4.92 3.49 6.91
CA THR A 276 6.12 2.67 7.07
C THR A 276 7.35 3.54 7.35
N ILE A 277 7.99 3.34 8.49
CA ILE A 277 9.19 4.07 8.89
C ILE A 277 10.44 3.32 8.46
N VAL A 278 10.46 2.01 8.68
CA VAL A 278 11.56 1.12 8.30
C VAL A 278 10.98 -0.05 7.50
N LEU A 279 11.63 -0.38 6.39
CA LEU A 279 11.34 -1.58 5.60
C LEU A 279 12.66 -2.23 5.18
N TYR A 280 12.87 -3.51 5.47
CA TYR A 280 14.11 -4.18 5.09
C TYR A 280 13.91 -5.66 4.75
N PRO A 281 14.75 -6.24 3.86
CA PRO A 281 14.75 -7.66 3.60
C PRO A 281 15.46 -8.40 4.74
N GLY A 282 14.80 -9.38 5.34
CA GLY A 282 15.38 -10.16 6.42
C GLY A 282 14.34 -10.80 7.32
N ILE A 283 14.79 -11.18 8.50
CA ILE A 283 13.96 -11.78 9.55
C ILE A 283 13.80 -10.82 10.73
N GLU A 284 12.74 -11.04 11.50
CA GLU A 284 12.57 -10.43 12.80
C GLU A 284 13.64 -11.01 13.74
N ASN A 285 14.67 -10.22 14.02
CA ASN A 285 15.73 -10.57 14.93
C ASN A 285 16.11 -9.32 15.72
N TYR A 286 16.27 -9.47 17.03
CA TYR A 286 16.52 -8.35 17.94
C TYR A 286 17.76 -7.55 17.54
N GLU A 287 18.89 -8.20 17.28
CA GLU A 287 20.16 -7.54 16.99
C GLU A 287 20.09 -6.74 15.68
N ILE A 288 19.42 -7.29 14.67
CA ILE A 288 19.19 -6.61 13.40
C ILE A 288 18.26 -5.40 13.62
N LEU A 289 17.16 -5.57 14.34
CA LEU A 289 16.21 -4.50 14.63
C LEU A 289 16.85 -3.38 15.44
N GLU A 290 17.68 -3.70 16.44
CA GLU A 290 18.39 -2.72 17.27
C GLU A 290 19.26 -1.79 16.42
N VAL A 291 20.00 -2.33 15.45
CA VAL A 291 20.83 -1.53 14.56
C VAL A 291 19.98 -0.74 13.56
N LEU A 292 19.02 -1.39 12.89
CA LEU A 292 18.24 -0.76 11.83
C LEU A 292 17.26 0.30 12.34
N MET A 293 16.80 0.17 13.58
CA MET A 293 15.83 1.08 14.19
C MET A 293 16.48 2.17 15.03
N ALA A 294 17.81 2.17 15.21
CA ALA A 294 18.50 3.18 16.01
C ALA A 294 18.12 4.63 15.63
N PRO A 295 18.07 5.03 14.34
CA PRO A 295 17.63 6.38 13.96
C PRO A 295 16.18 6.67 14.37
N PHE A 296 15.29 5.69 14.20
CA PHE A 296 13.88 5.83 14.56
C PHE A 296 13.69 5.96 16.08
N ILE A 297 14.39 5.13 16.85
CA ILE A 297 14.33 5.14 18.32
C ILE A 297 14.83 6.48 18.85
N GLN A 298 15.92 7.02 18.27
CA GLN A 298 16.41 8.35 18.61
C GLN A 298 15.36 9.43 18.30
N GLU A 299 14.74 9.39 17.11
CA GLU A 299 13.67 10.34 16.78
C GLU A 299 12.49 10.25 17.76
N LEU A 300 12.06 9.05 18.15
CA LEU A 300 10.98 8.86 19.13
C LEU A 300 11.35 9.41 20.52
N ASP A 301 12.59 9.24 20.95
CA ASP A 301 13.08 9.80 22.22
C ASP A 301 13.06 11.34 22.18
N GLU A 302 13.53 11.94 21.08
CA GLU A 302 13.47 13.38 20.88
C GLU A 302 12.03 13.91 20.80
N LEU A 303 11.13 13.20 20.10
CA LEU A 303 9.71 13.54 20.03
C LEU A 303 9.04 13.49 21.41
N LYS A 304 9.32 12.45 22.21
CA LYS A 304 8.78 12.30 23.56
C LYS A 304 9.28 13.40 24.51
N ASN A 305 10.57 13.72 24.45
CA ASN A 305 11.20 14.61 25.43
C ASN A 305 11.10 16.09 25.06
N ASN A 306 11.16 16.43 23.77
CA ASN A 306 11.26 17.81 23.29
C ASN A 306 10.04 18.25 22.46
N GLY A 307 9.21 17.31 22.02
CA GLY A 307 8.13 17.59 21.07
C GLY A 307 8.64 17.89 19.65
N LEU A 308 7.75 18.40 18.81
CA LEU A 308 8.02 18.80 17.43
C LEU A 308 7.32 20.11 17.08
N THR A 309 8.09 21.11 16.66
CA THR A 309 7.53 22.40 16.24
C THR A 309 7.00 22.33 14.81
N ILE A 310 5.69 22.50 14.64
CA ILE A 310 5.01 22.53 13.34
C ILE A 310 4.12 23.77 13.29
N ASN A 311 4.29 24.61 12.26
CA ASN A 311 3.55 25.87 12.09
C ASN A 311 3.61 26.80 13.32
N GLY A 312 4.74 26.80 14.05
CA GLY A 312 4.93 27.61 15.25
C GLY A 312 4.31 27.04 16.53
N ILE A 313 3.67 25.87 16.46
CA ILE A 313 3.10 25.15 17.62
C ILE A 313 4.04 24.01 17.99
N ILE A 314 4.35 23.88 19.27
CA ILE A 314 5.11 22.73 19.80
C ILE A 314 4.13 21.60 20.11
N TRP A 315 4.21 20.52 19.34
CA TRP A 315 3.41 19.31 19.54
C TRP A 315 4.14 18.34 20.47
N ASN A 316 3.45 17.89 21.52
CA ASN A 316 3.92 16.83 22.43
C ASN A 316 3.43 15.47 21.95
N PHE A 317 4.09 14.40 22.38
CA PHE A 317 3.81 13.05 21.89
C PHE A 317 3.59 12.05 23.01
N GLU A 318 2.46 11.34 22.92
CA GLU A 318 2.25 10.11 23.67
C GLU A 318 2.47 8.91 22.76
N LEU A 319 3.28 7.96 23.22
CA LEU A 319 3.69 6.81 22.42
C LEU A 319 2.99 5.54 22.89
N TYR A 320 2.56 4.75 21.93
CA TYR A 320 1.89 3.46 22.10
C TYR A 320 2.53 2.41 21.21
N PHE A 321 2.48 1.16 21.62
CA PHE A 321 3.00 0.04 20.84
C PHE A 321 1.96 -1.08 20.78
N SER A 322 1.82 -1.69 19.61
CA SER A 322 0.99 -2.91 19.43
C SER A 322 1.46 -3.65 18.20
N SER A 323 1.60 -4.97 18.30
CA SER A 323 1.95 -5.84 17.19
C SER A 323 1.48 -7.26 17.49
N ASP A 324 1.72 -8.20 16.58
CA ASP A 324 1.62 -9.62 16.92
C ASP A 324 2.59 -9.96 18.06
N TRP A 325 2.30 -11.06 18.75
CA TRP A 325 3.04 -11.46 19.96
C TRP A 325 4.53 -11.67 19.73
N LYS A 326 4.91 -12.22 18.57
CA LYS A 326 6.31 -12.55 18.29
C LYS A 326 7.09 -11.26 18.11
N PHE A 327 6.59 -10.33 17.29
CA PHE A 327 7.22 -9.03 17.10
C PHE A 327 7.26 -8.23 18.41
N LEU A 328 6.17 -8.26 19.20
CA LEU A 328 6.06 -7.59 20.50
C LEU A 328 7.12 -8.10 21.48
N SER A 329 7.26 -9.42 21.59
CA SER A 329 8.23 -10.05 22.49
C SER A 329 9.66 -9.71 22.07
N ILE A 330 9.95 -9.70 20.76
CA ILE A 330 11.26 -9.30 20.24
C ILE A 330 11.56 -7.85 20.62
N CYS A 331 10.65 -6.91 20.36
CA CYS A 331 10.85 -5.50 20.69
C CYS A 331 10.96 -5.23 22.19
N LEU A 332 10.35 -6.05 23.05
CA LEU A 332 10.50 -5.99 24.52
C LEU A 332 11.77 -6.68 25.05
N GLY A 333 12.56 -7.32 24.18
CA GLY A 333 13.66 -8.18 24.63
C GLY A 333 13.19 -9.35 25.50
N PHE A 334 11.95 -9.79 25.29
CA PHE A 334 11.25 -10.77 26.12
C PHE A 334 11.36 -12.19 25.56
N ASN A 335 11.10 -13.18 26.42
CA ASN A 335 11.05 -14.58 26.06
C ASN A 335 9.98 -14.89 25.01
N ALA A 336 10.16 -16.02 24.32
CA ALA A 336 9.12 -16.61 23.50
C ALA A 336 7.89 -17.04 24.34
N ALA A 337 6.72 -17.08 23.69
CA ALA A 337 5.43 -17.40 24.31
C ALA A 337 5.37 -18.77 25.00
N ASN A 338 6.24 -19.71 24.61
CA ASN A 338 6.31 -21.06 25.19
C ASN A 338 7.25 -21.15 26.42
N SER A 339 7.87 -20.05 26.84
CA SER A 339 8.73 -20.02 28.02
C SER A 339 7.94 -20.15 29.33
N ASN A 340 8.65 -20.35 30.45
CA ASN A 340 8.02 -20.42 31.77
C ASN A 340 7.36 -19.08 32.16
N TYR A 341 8.07 -17.97 31.95
CA TYR A 341 7.56 -16.61 32.16
C TYR A 341 7.13 -16.03 30.81
N PHE A 342 5.87 -16.28 30.47
CA PHE A 342 5.34 -15.94 29.16
C PHE A 342 4.65 -14.57 29.13
N CYS A 343 4.24 -13.98 30.25
CA CYS A 343 3.46 -12.74 30.23
C CYS A 343 4.36 -11.48 30.29
N PRO A 344 4.24 -10.55 29.32
CA PRO A 344 4.97 -9.29 29.36
C PRO A 344 4.51 -8.32 30.46
N TRP A 345 3.27 -8.44 30.93
CA TRP A 345 2.63 -7.43 31.81
C TRP A 345 2.58 -7.81 33.29
N CYS A 346 2.64 -9.11 33.60
CA CYS A 346 2.65 -9.62 34.97
C CYS A 346 3.73 -10.70 35.17
N GLN A 347 3.95 -11.11 36.42
CA GLN A 347 5.02 -12.04 36.81
C GLN A 347 4.56 -13.51 36.87
N ILE A 348 3.46 -13.86 36.19
CA ILE A 348 2.98 -15.24 36.16
C ILE A 348 4.02 -16.18 35.54
N SER A 349 4.14 -17.37 36.13
CA SER A 349 4.90 -18.49 35.59
C SER A 349 3.96 -19.63 35.23
N LYS A 350 4.39 -20.56 34.36
CA LYS A 350 3.61 -21.77 34.05
C LYS A 350 3.30 -22.61 35.29
N HIS A 351 4.22 -22.66 36.25
CA HIS A 351 4.02 -23.38 37.52
C HIS A 351 3.01 -22.70 38.45
N ASN A 352 2.91 -21.37 38.40
CA ASN A 352 1.97 -20.62 39.22
C ASN A 352 0.53 -20.70 38.70
N GLN A 353 0.31 -21.15 37.45
CA GLN A 353 -1.02 -21.40 36.93
C GLN A 353 -1.74 -22.50 37.73
N ASP A 354 -1.02 -23.46 38.30
CA ASP A 354 -1.58 -24.58 39.07
C ASP A 354 -2.16 -24.15 40.45
N ASN A 355 -1.87 -22.93 40.91
CA ASN A 355 -2.29 -22.42 42.23
C ASN A 355 -3.63 -21.65 42.22
N ASN A 356 -4.42 -21.71 41.13
CA ASN A 356 -5.73 -21.04 40.98
C ASN A 356 -5.76 -19.52 41.23
N GLN A 357 -4.62 -18.83 41.26
CA GLN A 357 -4.58 -17.36 41.29
C GLN A 357 -4.78 -16.82 39.88
N ILE A 358 -6.00 -16.39 39.56
CA ILE A 358 -6.39 -15.89 38.23
C ILE A 358 -6.44 -14.35 38.19
N ASN A 359 -6.41 -13.67 39.34
CA ASN A 359 -6.46 -12.20 39.42
C ASN A 359 -5.07 -11.54 39.27
N TRP A 360 -4.45 -11.71 38.11
CA TRP A 360 -3.20 -11.00 37.77
C TRP A 360 -3.49 -9.64 37.16
N ARG A 361 -2.91 -8.59 37.74
CA ARG A 361 -2.95 -7.22 37.18
C ARG A 361 -1.66 -6.87 36.47
N ILE A 362 -1.68 -5.81 35.66
CA ILE A 362 -0.46 -5.23 35.10
C ILE A 362 0.38 -4.67 36.27
N ASN A 363 1.52 -5.29 36.53
CA ASN A 363 2.37 -4.93 37.67
C ASN A 363 3.85 -4.73 37.32
N LYS A 364 4.24 -5.10 36.11
CA LYS A 364 5.56 -4.79 35.56
C LYS A 364 5.59 -3.32 35.14
N LYS A 365 6.76 -2.69 35.29
CA LYS A 365 7.03 -1.31 34.85
C LYS A 365 8.21 -1.28 33.90
N MET A 366 8.17 -0.35 32.94
CA MET A 366 9.23 -0.21 31.94
C MET A 366 10.60 0.16 32.57
N GLU A 367 10.60 0.94 33.65
CA GLU A 367 11.81 1.37 34.37
C GLU A 367 12.60 0.19 34.97
N ASN A 368 11.88 -0.82 35.49
CA ASN A 368 12.47 -1.98 36.17
C ASN A 368 12.40 -3.25 35.31
N ILE A 369 12.26 -3.11 34.00
CA ILE A 369 11.86 -4.21 33.12
C ILE A 369 12.83 -5.41 33.16
N LEU A 370 14.13 -5.14 33.35
CA LEU A 370 15.19 -6.14 33.42
C LEU A 370 15.27 -6.86 34.79
N GLU A 371 14.62 -6.33 35.83
CA GLU A 371 14.54 -6.99 37.14
C GLU A 371 13.50 -8.10 37.14
N TYR A 372 12.53 -8.03 36.22
CA TYR A 372 11.48 -9.03 36.13
C TYR A 372 11.91 -10.25 35.30
N PRO A 373 11.43 -11.45 35.67
CA PRO A 373 11.75 -12.64 34.91
C PRO A 373 11.15 -12.57 33.49
N GLY A 374 11.93 -13.10 32.54
CA GLY A 374 11.57 -13.26 31.14
C GLY A 374 12.06 -12.16 30.20
N HIS A 375 12.55 -11.03 30.72
CA HIS A 375 13.22 -10.00 29.92
C HIS A 375 14.73 -10.27 29.90
N ASN A 376 15.25 -10.62 28.73
CA ASN A 376 16.67 -10.97 28.55
C ASN A 376 17.49 -9.81 27.95
N LYS A 377 16.81 -8.83 27.34
CA LYS A 377 17.43 -7.69 26.67
C LYS A 377 16.63 -6.42 26.97
N LYS A 378 17.27 -5.26 26.78
CA LYS A 378 16.61 -3.97 26.92
C LYS A 378 15.49 -3.87 25.86
N PRO A 379 14.30 -3.35 26.20
CA PRO A 379 13.30 -3.04 25.20
C PRO A 379 13.82 -2.02 24.17
N LEU A 380 13.57 -2.26 22.88
CA LEU A 380 13.93 -1.36 21.80
C LEU A 380 13.23 -0.01 21.96
N PHE A 381 11.93 -0.06 22.27
CA PHE A 381 11.11 1.12 22.53
C PHE A 381 10.98 1.40 24.03
N TYR A 382 12.12 1.55 24.72
CA TYR A 382 12.16 1.77 26.18
C TYR A 382 11.40 3.02 26.65
N MET A 383 11.12 3.95 25.76
CA MET A 383 10.40 5.20 26.01
C MET A 383 8.88 5.03 26.01
N VAL A 384 8.35 3.87 25.59
CA VAL A 384 6.91 3.57 25.65
C VAL A 384 6.59 2.92 27.00
N PRO A 385 5.71 3.50 27.85
CA PRO A 385 5.28 2.88 29.11
C PRO A 385 4.70 1.49 28.88
N LEU A 386 4.90 0.53 29.80
CA LEU A 386 4.50 -0.86 29.56
C LEU A 386 2.98 -1.05 29.39
N ASP A 387 2.17 -0.23 30.05
CA ASP A 387 0.72 -0.21 29.88
C ASP A 387 0.26 0.48 28.58
N HIS A 388 1.18 1.03 27.80
CA HIS A 388 0.96 1.47 26.42
C HIS A 388 1.41 0.42 25.38
N TRP A 389 1.92 -0.74 25.82
CA TRP A 389 2.11 -1.93 24.97
C TRP A 389 0.83 -2.75 24.95
N VAL A 390 -0.07 -2.40 24.03
CA VAL A 390 -1.44 -2.92 24.00
C VAL A 390 -1.49 -4.26 23.24
N PRO A 391 -2.11 -5.31 23.81
CA PRO A 391 -2.31 -6.59 23.12
C PRO A 391 -3.20 -6.45 21.88
N ASP A 392 -2.87 -7.22 20.85
CA ASP A 392 -3.67 -7.27 19.63
C ASP A 392 -4.88 -8.21 19.76
N GLU A 393 -6.08 -7.65 19.59
CA GLU A 393 -7.33 -8.40 19.71
C GLU A 393 -7.55 -9.36 18.55
N LEU A 394 -7.01 -9.06 17.36
CA LEU A 394 -7.08 -9.97 16.22
C LEU A 394 -6.36 -11.29 16.55
N HIS A 395 -5.11 -11.23 16.99
CA HIS A 395 -4.34 -12.41 17.35
C HIS A 395 -4.89 -13.15 18.58
N ILE A 396 -5.51 -12.44 19.55
CA ILE A 396 -6.26 -13.09 20.64
C ILE A 396 -7.34 -14.00 20.06
N MET A 397 -8.18 -13.50 19.15
CA MET A 397 -9.21 -14.31 18.52
C MET A 397 -8.64 -15.49 17.74
N LEU A 398 -7.65 -15.23 16.88
CA LEU A 398 -7.07 -16.27 16.03
C LEU A 398 -6.50 -17.43 16.84
N ARG A 399 -5.83 -17.14 17.97
CA ARG A 399 -5.09 -18.11 18.77
C ARG A 399 -5.95 -18.83 19.80
N ILE A 400 -6.95 -18.15 20.37
CA ILE A 400 -7.94 -18.82 21.22
C ILE A 400 -8.81 -19.75 20.37
N TRP A 401 -9.21 -19.32 19.16
CA TRP A 401 -9.90 -20.21 18.24
C TRP A 401 -9.04 -21.45 17.88
N ASP A 402 -7.76 -21.26 17.56
CA ASP A 402 -6.84 -22.38 17.28
C ASP A 402 -6.82 -23.36 18.46
N ARG A 403 -6.80 -22.84 19.69
CA ARG A 403 -6.83 -23.66 20.89
C ARG A 403 -8.15 -24.42 21.02
N LEU A 404 -9.29 -23.74 20.92
CA LEU A 404 -10.61 -24.36 21.02
C LEU A 404 -10.82 -25.46 19.97
N TRP A 405 -10.40 -25.22 18.73
CA TRP A 405 -10.45 -26.21 17.67
C TRP A 405 -9.51 -27.40 17.94
N SER A 406 -8.28 -27.13 18.39
CA SER A 406 -7.33 -28.20 18.75
C SER A 406 -7.84 -29.10 19.86
N LEU A 407 -8.58 -28.54 20.83
CA LEU A 407 -9.18 -29.27 21.94
C LEU A 407 -10.30 -30.19 21.48
N VAL A 408 -11.16 -29.71 20.57
CA VAL A 408 -12.18 -30.54 19.92
C VAL A 408 -11.56 -31.75 19.21
N LEU A 409 -10.51 -31.51 18.40
CA LEU A 409 -9.83 -32.60 17.69
C LEU A 409 -9.08 -33.53 18.64
N ALA A 410 -8.49 -33.02 19.73
CA ALA A 410 -7.80 -33.81 20.74
C ALA A 410 -8.78 -34.75 21.47
N GLU A 411 -9.96 -34.26 21.83
CA GLU A 411 -11.00 -35.07 22.47
C GLU A 411 -11.49 -36.20 21.55
N LEU A 412 -11.73 -35.91 20.27
CA LEU A 412 -12.10 -36.94 19.29
C LEU A 412 -11.01 -38.02 19.16
N LYS A 413 -9.74 -37.63 19.25
CA LYS A 413 -8.61 -38.58 19.23
C LYS A 413 -8.53 -39.40 20.52
N GLU A 414 -8.73 -38.77 21.68
CA GLU A 414 -8.73 -39.42 23.01
C GLU A 414 -9.75 -40.57 23.07
N TYR A 415 -10.94 -40.37 22.48
CA TYR A 415 -11.99 -41.38 22.42
C TYR A 415 -11.93 -42.31 21.20
N ASN A 416 -10.86 -42.28 20.41
CA ASN A 416 -10.72 -43.04 19.16
C ASN A 416 -11.86 -42.80 18.15
N GLN A 417 -12.45 -41.61 18.16
CA GLN A 417 -13.53 -41.17 17.26
C GLN A 417 -13.01 -40.40 16.04
N PHE A 418 -11.71 -40.08 15.99
CA PHE A 418 -11.08 -39.36 14.88
C PHE A 418 -10.71 -40.28 13.70
N ASP A 419 -11.70 -41.00 13.17
CA ASP A 419 -11.56 -41.89 12.01
C ASP A 419 -11.86 -41.18 10.68
N ASN A 420 -11.95 -41.94 9.57
CA ASN A 420 -12.28 -41.37 8.26
C ASN A 420 -13.69 -40.79 8.23
N ILE A 421 -14.65 -41.44 8.89
CA ILE A 421 -16.06 -41.01 8.90
C ILE A 421 -16.18 -39.66 9.60
N CYS A 422 -15.57 -39.51 10.78
CA CYS A 422 -15.54 -38.26 11.50
C CYS A 422 -14.85 -37.14 10.72
N ARG A 423 -13.71 -37.42 10.07
CA ARG A 423 -13.03 -36.44 9.21
C ARG A 423 -13.93 -35.99 8.05
N ASP A 424 -14.66 -36.89 7.43
CA ASP A 424 -15.57 -36.58 6.33
C ASP A 424 -16.76 -35.74 6.82
N GLU A 425 -17.34 -36.03 7.99
CA GLU A 425 -18.39 -35.20 8.60
C GLU A 425 -17.90 -33.78 8.89
N ILE A 426 -16.67 -33.62 9.40
CA ILE A 426 -16.06 -32.30 9.60
C ILE A 426 -15.92 -31.55 8.27
N ILE A 427 -15.40 -32.21 7.23
CA ILE A 427 -15.22 -31.59 5.90
C ILE A 427 -16.58 -31.18 5.31
N GLN A 428 -17.59 -32.04 5.38
CA GLN A 428 -18.93 -31.74 4.89
C GLN A 428 -19.55 -30.56 5.63
N GLU A 429 -19.37 -30.49 6.95
CA GLU A 429 -19.92 -29.42 7.75
C GLU A 429 -19.20 -28.08 7.53
N MET A 430 -17.88 -28.10 7.33
CA MET A 430 -17.10 -26.93 6.90
C MET A 430 -17.58 -26.42 5.54
N ASN A 431 -17.78 -27.32 4.57
CA ASN A 431 -18.29 -26.96 3.26
C ASN A 431 -19.71 -26.38 3.33
N ARG A 432 -20.58 -26.91 4.21
CA ARG A 432 -21.94 -26.40 4.42
C ARG A 432 -21.94 -24.92 4.83
N ILE A 433 -20.97 -24.49 5.63
CA ILE A 433 -20.83 -23.10 6.07
C ILE A 433 -19.94 -22.26 5.14
N GLY A 434 -19.49 -22.81 4.01
CA GLY A 434 -18.70 -22.10 3.01
C GLY A 434 -17.21 -22.00 3.32
N VAL A 435 -16.68 -22.85 4.20
CA VAL A 435 -15.26 -22.88 4.58
C VAL A 435 -14.56 -24.04 3.87
N ASN A 436 -13.52 -23.74 3.08
CA ASN A 436 -12.72 -24.77 2.41
C ASN A 436 -11.73 -25.40 3.40
N PHE A 437 -11.94 -26.68 3.73
CA PHE A 437 -11.18 -27.38 4.75
C PHE A 437 -10.85 -28.81 4.33
N GLN A 438 -9.62 -29.25 4.57
CA GLN A 438 -9.15 -30.59 4.23
C GLN A 438 -8.22 -31.15 5.30
N PHE A 439 -8.16 -32.48 5.38
CA PHE A 439 -7.21 -33.22 6.19
C PHE A 439 -6.20 -33.94 5.29
N TRP A 440 -4.95 -34.06 5.74
CA TRP A 440 -3.94 -34.90 5.10
C TRP A 440 -3.00 -35.51 6.13
N GLN A 441 -2.36 -36.61 5.78
CA GLN A 441 -1.36 -37.26 6.62
C GLN A 441 0.05 -36.81 6.22
N GLU A 442 0.92 -36.53 7.20
CA GLU A 442 2.32 -36.24 6.92
C GLU A 442 3.08 -37.49 6.45
N ARG A 443 3.97 -37.33 5.47
CA ARG A 443 4.79 -38.44 4.96
C ARG A 443 5.71 -38.94 6.07
N GLY A 444 5.55 -40.20 6.47
CA GLY A 444 6.40 -40.86 7.47
C GLY A 444 5.95 -40.70 8.92
N ALA A 445 4.82 -40.02 9.19
CA ALA A 445 4.22 -39.93 10.51
C ALA A 445 2.77 -40.43 10.48
N ASN A 446 2.28 -41.03 11.58
CA ASN A 446 0.85 -41.33 11.74
C ASN A 446 0.04 -40.09 12.18
N THR A 447 0.53 -38.90 11.83
CA THR A 447 0.00 -37.61 12.29
C THR A 447 -0.83 -36.98 11.17
N TRP A 448 -2.07 -36.65 11.51
CA TRP A 448 -2.98 -35.92 10.63
C TRP A 448 -2.86 -34.41 10.83
N ASN A 449 -2.67 -33.71 9.73
CA ASN A 449 -2.73 -32.26 9.63
C ASN A 449 -4.00 -31.80 8.91
N HIS A 450 -4.28 -30.51 9.01
CA HIS A 450 -5.46 -29.90 8.41
C HIS A 450 -5.20 -28.49 7.89
N SER A 451 -6.11 -28.01 7.04
CA SER A 451 -6.05 -26.66 6.47
C SER A 451 -5.93 -25.61 7.58
N SER A 452 -5.05 -24.63 7.39
CA SER A 452 -5.02 -23.42 8.22
C SER A 452 -6.14 -22.48 7.75
N LEU A 453 -6.91 -21.93 8.70
CA LEU A 453 -8.03 -21.04 8.39
C LEU A 453 -7.65 -19.57 8.58
N MET A 454 -8.22 -18.72 7.72
CA MET A 454 -8.12 -17.26 7.84
C MET A 454 -9.09 -16.73 8.91
N GLY A 455 -8.91 -15.48 9.34
CA GLY A 455 -9.71 -14.90 10.45
C GLY A 455 -11.22 -14.96 10.23
N ASP A 456 -11.70 -14.64 9.02
CA ASP A 456 -13.13 -14.67 8.71
C ASP A 456 -13.69 -16.10 8.72
N ASP A 457 -12.94 -17.07 8.18
CA ASP A 457 -13.32 -18.49 8.22
C ASP A 457 -13.38 -19.00 9.66
N LYS A 458 -12.40 -18.65 10.51
CA LYS A 458 -12.41 -19.01 11.94
C LYS A 458 -13.65 -18.48 12.65
N LEU A 459 -14.01 -17.21 12.43
CA LEU A 459 -15.22 -16.61 12.99
C LEU A 459 -16.49 -17.31 12.48
N ASN A 460 -16.52 -17.71 11.21
CA ASN A 460 -17.63 -18.44 10.63
C ASN A 460 -17.78 -19.84 11.27
N VAL A 461 -16.68 -20.59 11.42
CA VAL A 461 -16.68 -21.89 12.13
C VAL A 461 -17.14 -21.72 13.57
N LEU A 462 -16.60 -20.73 14.27
CA LEU A 462 -16.92 -20.44 15.66
C LEU A 462 -18.44 -20.27 15.84
N LYS A 463 -19.11 -19.58 14.92
CA LYS A 463 -20.55 -19.32 14.99
C LYS A 463 -21.42 -20.45 14.46
N ASN A 464 -21.02 -21.06 13.35
CA ASN A 464 -21.97 -21.80 12.50
C ASN A 464 -21.70 -23.30 12.41
N PHE A 465 -20.57 -23.81 12.92
CA PHE A 465 -20.25 -25.25 12.84
C PHE A 465 -21.17 -26.09 13.75
N ASN A 466 -21.89 -27.05 13.18
CA ASN A 466 -22.78 -27.90 13.96
C ASN A 466 -22.02 -29.01 14.70
N LEU A 467 -21.74 -28.79 15.98
CA LEU A 467 -21.04 -29.75 16.84
C LEU A 467 -21.80 -31.08 17.05
N ASN A 468 -23.12 -31.12 16.82
CA ASN A 468 -23.90 -32.37 16.90
C ASN A 468 -23.52 -33.39 15.81
N ARG A 469 -22.80 -32.96 14.77
CA ARG A 469 -22.26 -33.86 13.73
C ARG A 469 -21.19 -34.80 14.28
N ILE A 470 -20.45 -34.36 15.30
CA ILE A 470 -19.24 -35.04 15.78
C ILE A 470 -19.29 -35.38 17.27
N PHE A 471 -20.25 -34.83 18.03
CA PHE A 471 -20.43 -35.11 19.45
C PHE A 471 -21.88 -35.43 19.81
N PRO A 472 -22.12 -36.18 20.90
CA PRO A 472 -23.46 -36.35 21.47
C PRO A 472 -24.11 -35.00 21.82
N PRO A 473 -25.44 -34.86 21.75
CA PRO A 473 -26.12 -33.58 21.93
C PRO A 473 -25.81 -32.84 23.24
N SER A 474 -25.61 -33.57 24.34
CA SER A 474 -25.23 -32.98 25.62
C SER A 474 -23.83 -32.36 25.59
N ARG A 475 -22.84 -33.06 25.02
CA ARG A 475 -21.46 -32.57 24.87
C ARG A 475 -21.39 -31.43 23.86
N ALA A 476 -22.05 -31.58 22.72
CA ALA A 476 -22.14 -30.55 21.69
C ALA A 476 -22.70 -29.23 22.25
N ARG A 477 -23.73 -29.29 23.11
CA ARG A 477 -24.31 -28.11 23.75
C ARG A 477 -23.33 -27.39 24.69
N LYS A 478 -22.54 -28.12 25.49
CA LYS A 478 -21.53 -27.51 26.38
C LYS A 478 -20.44 -26.78 25.58
N ILE A 479 -19.91 -27.42 24.54
CA ILE A 479 -18.87 -26.81 23.69
C ILE A 479 -19.45 -25.61 22.91
N ARG A 480 -20.71 -25.71 22.44
CA ARG A 480 -21.43 -24.62 21.78
C ARG A 480 -21.57 -23.40 22.69
N ASP A 481 -22.03 -23.57 23.93
CA ASP A 481 -22.14 -22.46 24.90
C ASP A 481 -20.78 -21.77 25.12
N LEU A 482 -19.71 -22.54 25.28
CA LEU A 482 -18.36 -21.99 25.41
C LEU A 482 -17.92 -21.17 24.18
N TRP A 483 -18.20 -21.66 22.97
CA TRP A 483 -17.86 -20.98 21.72
C TRP A 483 -18.69 -19.71 21.51
N ASP A 484 -19.99 -19.76 21.85
CA ASP A 484 -20.91 -18.63 21.69
C ASP A 484 -20.55 -17.50 22.66
N ARG A 485 -20.25 -17.83 23.93
CA ARG A 485 -19.76 -16.85 24.92
C ARG A 485 -18.42 -16.23 24.52
N PHE A 486 -17.47 -17.04 24.03
CA PHE A 486 -16.20 -16.52 23.51
C PHE A 486 -16.42 -15.56 22.32
N ASN A 487 -17.29 -15.94 21.39
CA ASN A 487 -17.64 -15.10 20.26
C ASN A 487 -18.24 -13.77 20.72
N GLN A 488 -19.12 -13.78 21.74
CA GLN A 488 -19.69 -12.56 22.30
C GLN A 488 -18.64 -11.66 22.96
N ILE A 489 -17.75 -12.23 23.78
CA ILE A 489 -16.60 -11.53 24.38
C ILE A 489 -15.76 -10.86 23.29
N TYR A 490 -15.47 -11.56 22.19
CA TYR A 490 -14.70 -11.01 21.08
C TYR A 490 -15.44 -9.90 20.30
N LEU A 491 -16.77 -9.90 20.30
CA LEU A 491 -17.53 -8.77 19.76
C LEU A 491 -17.48 -7.57 20.72
N ASN A 492 -17.55 -7.82 22.03
CA ASN A 492 -17.56 -6.80 23.07
C ASN A 492 -16.23 -6.04 23.16
N ILE A 493 -15.08 -6.73 23.11
CA ILE A 493 -13.74 -6.09 23.13
C ILE A 493 -13.51 -5.10 21.95
N LYS A 494 -14.24 -5.27 20.83
CA LYS A 494 -14.13 -4.39 19.66
C LYS A 494 -14.94 -3.10 19.78
N LEU A 495 -15.85 -3.03 20.75
CA LEU A 495 -16.70 -1.87 20.96
C LEU A 495 -15.95 -0.84 21.80
N LYS A 496 -15.77 0.36 21.25
CA LYS A 496 -15.02 1.46 21.88
C LYS A 496 -15.52 1.80 23.29
N ASN A 497 -16.84 1.81 23.46
CA ASN A 497 -17.49 2.26 24.69
C ASN A 497 -18.08 1.11 25.52
N TYR A 498 -17.58 -0.13 25.36
CA TYR A 498 -18.03 -1.24 26.20
C TYR A 498 -17.51 -1.08 27.63
N ASP A 499 -18.34 -1.44 28.61
CA ASP A 499 -17.98 -1.31 30.01
C ASP A 499 -16.90 -2.34 30.40
N SER A 500 -15.79 -1.85 30.96
CA SER A 500 -14.61 -2.66 31.29
C SER A 500 -14.87 -3.65 32.43
N GLN A 501 -15.75 -3.29 33.38
CA GLN A 501 -16.11 -4.13 34.52
C GLN A 501 -17.06 -5.25 34.08
N GLN A 502 -18.05 -4.93 33.26
CA GLN A 502 -18.93 -5.91 32.63
C GLN A 502 -18.13 -6.89 31.76
N PHE A 503 -17.17 -6.39 30.99
CA PHE A 503 -16.27 -7.24 30.21
C PHE A 503 -15.47 -8.19 31.10
N GLN A 504 -14.91 -7.69 32.21
CA GLN A 504 -14.18 -8.53 33.16
C GLN A 504 -15.06 -9.67 33.69
N PHE A 505 -16.29 -9.35 34.12
CA PHE A 505 -17.24 -10.35 34.60
C PHE A 505 -17.54 -11.43 33.54
N GLU A 506 -17.79 -11.04 32.29
CA GLU A 506 -18.07 -11.98 31.20
C GLU A 506 -16.91 -12.91 30.89
N VAL A 507 -15.68 -12.40 30.94
CA VAL A 507 -14.49 -13.20 30.68
C VAL A 507 -14.18 -14.15 31.85
N GLU A 508 -14.41 -13.71 33.10
CA GLU A 508 -14.31 -14.56 34.29
C GLU A 508 -15.34 -15.69 34.25
N ASP A 509 -16.61 -15.40 33.93
CA ASP A 509 -17.68 -16.38 33.73
C ASP A 509 -17.36 -17.36 32.58
N TRP A 510 -16.81 -16.86 31.48
CA TRP A 510 -16.36 -17.72 30.39
C TRP A 510 -15.21 -18.64 30.79
N LEU A 511 -14.25 -18.16 31.59
CA LEU A 511 -13.17 -18.99 32.10
C LEU A 511 -13.67 -20.05 33.09
N GLU A 512 -14.64 -19.71 33.95
CA GLU A 512 -15.29 -20.69 34.84
C GLU A 512 -15.95 -21.80 34.01
N LEU A 513 -16.68 -21.44 32.96
CA LEU A 513 -17.23 -22.42 32.02
C LEU A 513 -16.13 -23.26 31.38
N PHE A 514 -15.06 -22.64 30.87
CA PHE A 514 -13.91 -23.34 30.28
C PHE A 514 -13.32 -24.39 31.24
N LEU A 515 -13.19 -24.04 32.53
CA LEU A 515 -12.60 -24.88 33.58
C LEU A 515 -13.61 -25.79 34.29
N THR A 516 -14.83 -25.96 33.76
CA THR A 516 -15.85 -26.81 34.37
C THR A 516 -15.26 -28.20 34.64
N PRO A 517 -15.23 -28.67 35.90
CA PRO A 517 -14.64 -29.96 36.25
C PRO A 517 -15.56 -31.12 35.88
N ASP A 518 -14.97 -32.32 35.83
CA ASP A 518 -15.72 -33.56 35.72
C ASP A 518 -16.63 -33.75 36.95
N ARG A 519 -17.91 -34.08 36.72
CA ARG A 519 -18.89 -34.30 37.78
C ARG A 519 -19.15 -35.78 37.97
N LEU A 520 -18.92 -36.28 39.19
CA LEU A 520 -19.34 -37.62 39.59
C LEU A 520 -20.85 -37.64 39.83
N ILE A 521 -21.58 -38.53 39.15
CA ILE A 521 -23.01 -38.72 39.38
C ILE A 521 -23.18 -39.62 40.61
N PRO A 522 -23.85 -39.15 41.68
CA PRO A 522 -24.11 -39.98 42.86
C PRO A 522 -24.85 -41.26 42.46
N ASN A 523 -24.39 -42.40 42.96
CA ASN A 523 -24.96 -43.74 42.69
C ASN A 523 -24.81 -44.25 41.24
N SER A 524 -23.87 -43.72 40.46
CA SER A 524 -23.51 -44.23 39.14
C SER A 524 -21.99 -44.42 39.00
N THR A 525 -21.55 -45.36 38.17
CA THR A 525 -20.16 -45.45 37.72
C THR A 525 -19.82 -44.45 36.61
N HIS A 526 -20.78 -43.64 36.17
CA HIS A 526 -20.61 -42.66 35.10
C HIS A 526 -20.17 -41.29 35.64
N THR A 527 -19.06 -40.80 35.12
CA THR A 527 -18.59 -39.42 35.32
C THR A 527 -19.09 -38.56 34.16
N GLU A 528 -19.79 -37.47 34.45
CA GLU A 528 -20.14 -36.46 33.47
C GLU A 528 -18.91 -35.58 33.19
N LYS A 529 -18.33 -35.69 31.99
CA LYS A 529 -17.14 -34.92 31.61
C LYS A 529 -17.43 -33.41 31.68
N GLY A 530 -16.53 -32.70 32.36
CA GLY A 530 -16.37 -31.24 32.36
C GLY A 530 -15.82 -30.75 31.02
N LEU A 531 -15.36 -29.51 30.92
CA LEU A 531 -14.86 -28.95 29.66
C LEU A 531 -13.36 -29.18 29.51
N TYR A 532 -12.53 -28.29 30.08
CA TYR A 532 -11.10 -28.21 29.83
C TYR A 532 -10.31 -27.95 31.13
N LYS A 533 -9.01 -28.21 31.10
CA LYS A 533 -8.13 -28.14 32.30
C LYS A 533 -7.32 -26.85 32.33
N LEU A 534 -6.81 -26.48 33.51
CA LEU A 534 -5.91 -25.31 33.66
C LEU A 534 -4.67 -25.40 32.76
N SER A 535 -4.11 -26.60 32.57
CA SER A 535 -2.96 -26.84 31.69
C SER A 535 -3.23 -26.49 30.21
N GLU A 536 -4.50 -26.23 29.85
CA GLU A 536 -4.93 -25.90 28.50
C GLU A 536 -5.04 -24.39 28.24
N ILE A 537 -4.85 -23.57 29.29
CA ILE A 537 -4.78 -22.11 29.21
C ILE A 537 -3.51 -21.71 28.46
N THR A 538 -3.71 -21.01 27.35
CA THR A 538 -2.61 -20.45 26.54
C THR A 538 -2.26 -19.03 27.02
N PRO A 539 -1.09 -18.49 26.61
CA PRO A 539 -0.76 -17.09 26.85
C PRO A 539 -1.86 -16.10 26.41
N TYR A 540 -2.54 -16.38 25.30
CA TYR A 540 -3.63 -15.54 24.80
C TYR A 540 -4.89 -15.64 25.66
N ILE A 541 -5.23 -16.82 26.18
CA ILE A 541 -6.34 -16.97 27.15
C ILE A 541 -6.01 -16.20 28.43
N HIS A 542 -4.77 -16.32 28.94
CA HIS A 542 -4.34 -15.55 30.11
C HIS A 542 -4.47 -14.04 29.89
N VAL A 543 -4.06 -13.53 28.72
CA VAL A 543 -4.14 -12.10 28.43
C VAL A 543 -5.58 -11.62 28.29
N LEU A 544 -6.43 -12.41 27.64
CA LEU A 544 -7.86 -12.12 27.55
C LEU A 544 -8.48 -11.96 28.95
N VAL A 545 -8.20 -12.90 29.85
CA VAL A 545 -8.81 -12.95 31.18
C VAL A 545 -8.22 -11.91 32.13
N CYS A 546 -6.90 -11.83 32.21
CA CYS A 546 -6.24 -11.05 33.26
C CYS A 546 -6.03 -9.59 32.90
N HIS A 547 -5.81 -9.26 31.62
CA HIS A 547 -5.28 -7.94 31.23
C HIS A 547 -6.21 -7.12 30.35
N MET A 548 -7.08 -7.75 29.55
CA MET A 548 -7.85 -7.00 28.55
C MET A 548 -8.84 -5.99 29.16
N SER A 549 -9.47 -6.30 30.30
CA SER A 549 -10.35 -5.35 31.00
C SER A 549 -9.57 -4.12 31.49
N GLU A 550 -8.37 -4.33 32.03
CA GLU A 550 -7.49 -3.23 32.47
C GLU A 550 -7.05 -2.37 31.28
N PHE A 551 -6.70 -2.97 30.13
CA PHE A 551 -6.40 -2.23 28.92
C PHE A 551 -7.61 -1.47 28.36
N MET A 552 -8.81 -2.05 28.44
CA MET A 552 -10.04 -1.37 28.02
C MET A 552 -10.30 -0.12 28.87
N GLU A 553 -10.05 -0.20 30.17
CA GLU A 553 -10.20 0.94 31.07
C GLU A 553 -9.15 2.02 30.78
N LYS A 554 -7.87 1.64 30.69
CA LYS A 554 -6.75 2.58 30.45
C LYS A 554 -6.86 3.28 29.09
N HIS A 555 -7.29 2.56 28.05
CA HIS A 555 -7.33 3.06 26.67
C HIS A 555 -8.74 3.33 26.15
N LYS A 556 -9.69 3.59 27.06
CA LYS A 556 -11.11 3.86 26.75
C LYS A 556 -11.29 4.98 25.71
N GLN A 557 -10.41 5.97 25.71
CA GLN A 557 -10.42 7.06 24.73
C GLN A 557 -10.41 6.57 23.28
N TRP A 558 -9.67 5.50 22.99
CA TRP A 558 -9.50 4.96 21.64
C TRP A 558 -10.29 3.67 21.42
N GLY A 559 -10.44 2.88 22.48
CA GLY A 559 -10.90 1.50 22.43
C GLY A 559 -9.82 0.55 21.89
N ILE A 560 -9.92 -0.74 22.25
CA ILE A 560 -8.90 -1.74 21.89
C ILE A 560 -8.73 -1.88 20.37
N LYS A 561 -9.82 -1.75 19.62
CA LYS A 561 -9.80 -1.87 18.15
C LYS A 561 -8.83 -0.88 17.47
N ALA A 562 -8.54 0.28 18.08
CA ALA A 562 -7.55 1.22 17.53
C ALA A 562 -6.12 0.64 17.53
N PHE A 563 -5.86 -0.37 18.37
CA PHE A 563 -4.59 -1.10 18.49
C PHE A 563 -4.55 -2.40 17.69
N SER A 564 -5.58 -2.68 16.89
CA SER A 564 -5.67 -3.85 16.00
C SER A 564 -4.52 -3.92 15.01
N CYS A 565 -3.90 -5.08 14.83
CA CYS A 565 -2.83 -5.31 13.85
C CYS A 565 -3.36 -5.60 12.44
N ALA A 566 -4.68 -5.71 12.25
CA ALA A 566 -5.30 -5.95 10.94
C ALA A 566 -4.87 -4.95 9.84
N PRO A 567 -4.73 -3.64 10.09
CA PRO A 567 -4.26 -2.69 9.07
C PRO A 567 -2.80 -2.93 8.67
N VAL A 568 -1.95 -3.34 9.61
CA VAL A 568 -0.53 -3.64 9.40
C VAL A 568 -0.38 -4.91 8.54
N GLU A 569 -1.16 -5.95 8.82
CA GLU A 569 -1.21 -7.16 7.99
C GLU A 569 -1.67 -6.86 6.55
N LYS A 570 -2.70 -6.01 6.39
CA LYS A 570 -3.17 -5.56 5.07
C LYS A 570 -2.10 -4.76 4.34
N LYS A 571 -1.37 -3.90 5.03
CA LYS A 571 -0.28 -3.11 4.46
C LYS A 571 0.87 -4.02 3.99
N ASN A 572 1.21 -5.05 4.77
CA ASN A 572 2.16 -6.08 4.33
C ASN A 572 1.68 -6.78 3.04
N HIS A 573 0.39 -7.12 2.93
CA HIS A 573 -0.16 -7.67 1.69
C HIS A 573 -0.06 -6.71 0.49
N GLN A 574 -0.31 -5.40 0.71
CA GLN A 574 -0.12 -4.37 -0.31
C GLN A 574 1.35 -4.27 -0.75
N GLN A 575 2.31 -4.27 0.17
CA GLN A 575 3.73 -4.22 -0.17
C GLN A 575 4.20 -5.45 -0.95
N VAL A 576 3.72 -6.65 -0.58
CA VAL A 576 3.98 -7.87 -1.37
C VAL A 576 3.41 -7.76 -2.78
N THR A 577 2.21 -7.20 -2.90
CA THR A 577 1.59 -6.94 -4.21
C THR A 577 2.42 -5.96 -5.03
N ASN A 578 2.91 -4.88 -4.42
CA ASN A 578 3.78 -3.89 -5.06
C ASN A 578 5.07 -4.53 -5.55
N PHE A 579 5.70 -5.37 -4.72
CA PHE A 579 6.89 -6.12 -5.09
C PHE A 579 6.68 -6.94 -6.37
N PHE A 580 5.63 -7.77 -6.43
CA PHE A 580 5.43 -8.60 -7.63
C PHE A 580 4.91 -7.84 -8.85
N ARG A 581 4.09 -6.80 -8.66
CA ARG A 581 3.42 -6.11 -9.77
C ARG A 581 4.21 -4.95 -10.35
N GLN A 582 4.99 -4.24 -9.54
CA GLN A 582 5.71 -3.03 -9.97
C GLN A 582 7.21 -3.26 -10.16
N THR A 583 7.89 -3.98 -9.26
CA THR A 583 9.36 -4.07 -9.30
C THR A 583 9.87 -5.13 -10.28
N LEU A 584 9.12 -6.21 -10.51
CA LEU A 584 9.53 -7.34 -11.35
C LEU A 584 8.95 -7.35 -12.78
N LYS A 585 7.84 -6.66 -13.05
CA LYS A 585 7.12 -6.78 -14.35
C LYS A 585 7.39 -5.66 -15.35
N ASP A 586 7.75 -4.46 -14.92
CA ASP A 586 7.93 -3.30 -15.82
C ASP A 586 9.40 -3.03 -16.18
N GLY A 587 10.29 -4.01 -15.96
CA GLY A 587 11.73 -3.83 -16.15
C GLY A 587 12.25 -2.78 -15.18
N GLY A 588 12.20 -3.07 -13.88
CA GLY A 588 12.72 -2.21 -12.82
C GLY A 588 14.07 -1.62 -13.24
N ASP A 589 14.30 -0.36 -12.89
CA ASP A 589 15.59 0.27 -13.15
C ASP A 589 16.64 -0.62 -12.47
N GLN A 590 17.45 -1.35 -13.23
CA GLN A 590 18.33 -2.43 -12.73
C GLN A 590 19.32 -1.95 -11.65
N ARG A 591 19.34 -0.64 -11.39
CA ARG A 591 20.15 0.07 -10.42
C ARG A 591 19.46 0.32 -9.08
N LYS A 592 18.13 0.22 -8.97
CA LYS A 592 17.36 0.64 -7.78
C LYS A 592 16.83 -0.53 -6.95
N SER A 593 16.90 -0.42 -5.62
CA SER A 593 16.42 -1.45 -4.71
C SER A 593 14.89 -1.51 -4.67
N ALA A 594 14.32 -2.72 -4.68
CA ALA A 594 12.88 -2.95 -4.58
C ALA A 594 12.26 -2.32 -3.32
N ILE A 595 13.02 -2.22 -2.24
CA ILE A 595 12.61 -1.57 -0.99
C ILE A 595 12.39 -0.07 -1.22
N VAL A 596 13.31 0.58 -1.93
CA VAL A 596 13.19 2.01 -2.26
C VAL A 596 11.99 2.24 -3.17
N GLU A 597 11.78 1.39 -4.17
CA GLU A 597 10.61 1.51 -5.06
C GLU A 597 9.28 1.39 -4.29
N ILE A 598 9.20 0.48 -3.31
CA ILE A 598 8.03 0.34 -2.42
C ILE A 598 7.84 1.62 -1.59
N LEU A 599 8.90 2.14 -0.96
CA LEU A 599 8.82 3.36 -0.14
C LEU A 599 8.49 4.61 -0.97
N GLU A 600 8.98 4.71 -2.21
CA GLU A 600 8.61 5.78 -3.13
C GLU A 600 7.16 5.70 -3.56
N PHE A 601 6.65 4.49 -3.78
CA PHE A 601 5.22 4.28 -4.00
C PHE A 601 4.42 4.76 -2.78
N GLU A 602 4.82 4.40 -1.57
CA GLU A 602 4.13 4.88 -0.37
C GLU A 602 4.22 6.40 -0.18
N ASN A 603 5.35 7.03 -0.51
CA ASN A 603 5.45 8.48 -0.52
C ASN A 603 4.46 9.11 -1.53
N ARG A 604 4.32 8.53 -2.74
CA ARG A 604 3.29 9.01 -3.69
C ARG A 604 1.87 8.81 -3.16
N MET A 605 1.60 7.71 -2.45
CA MET A 605 0.31 7.50 -1.80
C MET A 605 0.02 8.57 -0.73
N LEU A 606 1.02 8.96 0.08
CA LEU A 606 0.91 10.10 0.99
C LEU A 606 0.58 11.40 0.23
N PHE A 607 1.27 11.66 -0.88
CA PHE A 607 0.98 12.81 -1.74
C PHE A 607 -0.47 12.83 -2.24
N TYR A 608 -1.00 11.69 -2.68
CA TYR A 608 -2.40 11.62 -3.13
C TYR A 608 -3.43 11.85 -2.01
N LEU A 609 -3.09 11.49 -0.78
CA LEU A 609 -3.97 11.64 0.39
C LEU A 609 -3.94 13.07 0.93
N PHE A 610 -2.77 13.69 1.04
CA PHE A 610 -2.58 14.93 1.78
C PHE A 610 -2.51 16.20 0.89
N ASP A 611 -2.25 16.08 -0.42
CA ASP A 611 -2.28 17.23 -1.36
C ASP A 611 -3.62 17.35 -2.13
N ASN A 612 -4.72 16.74 -1.65
CA ASN A 612 -6.07 16.85 -2.23
C ASN A 612 -6.18 16.55 -3.74
N VAL A 613 -5.34 15.65 -4.25
CA VAL A 613 -5.35 15.24 -5.65
C VAL A 613 -6.69 14.58 -5.99
N LYS A 614 -7.49 15.09 -6.94
CA LYS A 614 -8.79 14.47 -7.25
C LYS A 614 -8.61 13.15 -8.02
N PRO A 615 -9.34 12.07 -7.69
CA PRO A 615 -9.25 10.80 -8.43
C PRO A 615 -10.04 10.82 -9.74
N PHE A 616 -10.92 11.81 -9.93
CA PHE A 616 -11.75 11.94 -11.12
C PHE A 616 -11.89 13.40 -11.53
N ILE A 617 -12.06 13.58 -12.85
CA ILE A 617 -12.37 14.85 -13.48
C ILE A 617 -13.79 14.71 -14.05
N SER A 618 -14.58 15.78 -14.02
CA SER A 618 -15.93 15.77 -14.57
C SER A 618 -15.90 15.36 -16.06
N LYS A 619 -16.72 14.37 -16.42
CA LYS A 619 -16.84 13.97 -17.82
C LYS A 619 -17.63 15.04 -18.59
N PRO A 620 -17.22 15.38 -19.83
CA PRO A 620 -18.01 16.26 -20.67
C PRO A 620 -19.35 15.61 -21.01
N LYS A 621 -20.41 16.41 -21.11
CA LYS A 621 -21.71 15.94 -21.61
C LYS A 621 -21.55 15.50 -23.06
N ARG A 622 -21.95 14.26 -23.37
CA ARG A 622 -21.95 13.72 -24.74
C ARG A 622 -23.35 13.86 -25.33
N ILE A 623 -23.45 14.53 -26.47
CA ILE A 623 -24.67 14.61 -27.27
C ILE A 623 -24.33 14.00 -28.63
N CYS A 624 -25.15 13.08 -29.10
CA CYS A 624 -25.03 12.52 -30.45
C CYS A 624 -25.93 13.32 -31.38
N ILE A 625 -25.34 13.95 -32.39
CA ILE A 625 -26.06 14.60 -33.47
C ILE A 625 -25.96 13.63 -34.64
N LEU A 626 -27.09 13.03 -35.02
CA LEU A 626 -27.20 12.05 -36.12
C LEU A 626 -27.32 12.76 -37.47
#